data_AF-A0A2K1QZN4-F1
#
_entry.id   AF-A0A2K1QZN4-F1
#
_cell.length_a   1.000
_cell.length_b   1.000
_cell.length_c   1.000
_cell.angle_alpha   90.00
_cell.angle_beta   90.00
_cell.angle_gamma   90.00
#
_symmetry.space_group_name_H-M   'P 1'
#
loop_
_entity.id
_entity.type
_entity.pdbx_description
1 polymer ?
#
loop_
_entity_poly.entity_id
_entity_poly.type
_entity_poly.pdbx_seq_one_letter_code
_entity_poly.pdbx_strand_id
1 'polypeptide(L)'
;MIGDINLFLEPDLTERMEPDLPSAPYPPHYVTGEVAIMIASPSHRGRGYGRAALELFMAYIKTNIDDIFEEYAKDLTDPPTQGNPANPPSQSNTQGSVHQPGEPNGVAPSPVELSYFRARIKHDNIASIRLFESFGFRRVGEVNYFREVELRRNLEWMGDREMDGFETAYV
;
A
#
# COMPACT_ATOMS: atom_id res chain seq x y z
N MET A 1 15.64 4.91 16.30
CA MET A 1 14.69 5.04 15.18
C MET A 1 14.17 6.49 15.16
N ILE A 2 14.27 7.20 14.03
CA ILE A 2 13.92 8.64 13.90
C ILE A 2 12.42 8.84 13.59
N GLY A 3 11.76 7.78 13.11
CA GLY A 3 10.34 7.71 12.74
C GLY A 3 10.08 6.40 12.00
N ASP A 4 8.93 6.28 11.34
CA ASP A 4 8.47 5.09 10.62
C ASP A 4 7.92 5.43 9.22
N ILE A 5 7.85 4.40 8.37
CA ILE A 5 7.18 4.44 7.08
C ILE A 5 6.38 3.14 6.93
N ASN A 6 5.14 3.23 6.50
CA ASN A 6 4.20 2.11 6.42
C ASN A 6 3.50 2.09 5.06
N LEU A 7 3.10 0.88 4.64
CA LEU A 7 2.22 0.62 3.51
C LEU A 7 0.98 -0.09 4.04
N PHE A 8 -0.21 0.41 3.70
CA PHE A 8 -1.48 -0.24 3.98
C PHE A 8 -2.14 -0.63 2.66
N LEU A 9 -2.55 -1.89 2.52
CA LEU A 9 -3.27 -2.39 1.35
C LEU A 9 -4.76 -2.52 1.67
N GLU A 10 -5.60 -1.87 0.87
CA GLU A 10 -7.06 -1.92 1.00
C GLU A 10 -7.69 -2.33 -0.33
N PRO A 11 -8.76 -3.15 -0.34
CA PRO A 11 -9.48 -3.46 -1.56
C PRO A 11 -9.96 -2.20 -2.27
N ASP A 12 -9.70 -2.09 -3.58
CA ASP A 12 -10.27 -1.02 -4.39
C ASP A 12 -11.70 -1.40 -4.78
N LEU A 13 -12.66 -0.77 -4.12
CA LEU A 13 -14.08 -1.01 -4.35
C LEU A 13 -14.64 -0.15 -5.50
N THR A 14 -13.84 0.74 -6.09
CA THR A 14 -14.30 1.61 -7.19
C THR A 14 -14.55 0.85 -8.48
N GLU A 15 -13.86 -0.28 -8.69
CA GLU A 15 -14.02 -1.12 -9.89
C GLU A 15 -15.15 -2.14 -9.79
N ARG A 16 -15.81 -2.30 -8.64
CA ARG A 16 -16.99 -3.18 -8.51
C ARG A 16 -18.26 -2.62 -9.19
N MET A 17 -18.14 -1.50 -9.91
CA MET A 17 -19.26 -0.76 -10.51
C MET A 17 -19.33 -0.79 -12.04
N GLU A 18 -18.41 -1.44 -12.76
CA GLU A 18 -18.56 -1.62 -14.22
C GLU A 18 -19.18 -3.00 -14.56
N PRO A 19 -20.45 -3.06 -15.00
CA PRO A 19 -21.17 -4.32 -15.18
C PRO A 19 -20.92 -5.05 -16.52
N ASP A 20 -20.08 -4.55 -17.44
CA ASP A 20 -20.16 -4.98 -18.86
C ASP A 20 -18.83 -5.39 -19.56
N LEU A 21 -17.71 -5.55 -18.86
CA LEU A 21 -16.52 -6.17 -19.48
C LEU A 21 -16.63 -7.70 -19.44
N PRO A 22 -16.25 -8.42 -20.51
CA PRO A 22 -16.30 -9.89 -20.53
C PRO A 22 -15.51 -10.41 -19.35
N SER A 23 -16.22 -11.05 -18.43
CA SER A 23 -15.71 -11.49 -17.14
C SER A 23 -14.54 -12.44 -17.41
N ALA A 24 -13.30 -11.94 -17.29
CA ALA A 24 -12.17 -12.83 -17.14
C ALA A 24 -12.56 -13.82 -16.03
N PRO A 25 -12.35 -15.13 -16.20
CA PRO A 25 -12.85 -16.12 -15.25
C PRO A 25 -12.34 -15.87 -13.82
N TYR A 26 -11.24 -15.10 -13.70
CA TYR A 26 -10.63 -14.67 -12.45
C TYR A 26 -10.17 -13.20 -12.60
N PRO A 27 -11.06 -12.20 -12.41
CA PRO A 27 -10.60 -10.81 -12.40
C PRO A 27 -9.65 -10.61 -11.21
N PRO A 28 -8.61 -9.77 -11.37
CA PRO A 28 -7.70 -9.49 -10.28
C PRO A 28 -8.41 -8.83 -9.10
N HIS A 29 -7.91 -9.07 -7.90
CA HIS A 29 -8.28 -8.33 -6.71
C HIS A 29 -7.51 -7.01 -6.71
N TYR A 30 -8.16 -5.95 -7.20
CA TYR A 30 -7.58 -4.62 -7.16
C TYR A 30 -7.46 -4.09 -5.73
N VAL A 31 -6.30 -3.50 -5.42
CA VAL A 31 -6.00 -2.88 -4.13
C VAL A 31 -5.44 -1.48 -4.31
N THR A 32 -5.67 -0.63 -3.32
CA THR A 32 -4.98 0.66 -3.16
C THR A 32 -3.88 0.53 -2.11
N GLY A 33 -2.70 1.09 -2.39
CA GLY A 33 -1.58 1.12 -1.45
C GLY A 33 -1.42 2.49 -0.78
N GLU A 34 -1.83 2.63 0.49
CA GLU A 34 -1.64 3.85 1.25
C GLU A 34 -0.25 3.90 1.89
N VAL A 35 0.55 4.90 1.51
CA VAL A 35 1.89 5.15 2.06
C VAL A 35 1.82 6.26 3.10
N ALA A 36 2.26 5.95 4.32
CA ALA A 36 2.31 6.89 5.44
C ALA A 36 3.74 7.01 5.97
N ILE A 37 4.21 8.22 6.23
CA ILE A 37 5.55 8.49 6.77
C ILE A 37 5.47 9.42 7.98
N MET A 38 6.24 9.10 9.03
CA MET A 38 6.39 9.94 10.20
C MET A 38 7.87 10.21 10.49
N ILE A 39 8.18 11.45 10.85
CA ILE A 39 9.45 11.82 11.49
C ILE A 39 9.12 12.37 12.87
N ALA A 40 9.42 11.56 13.89
CA ALA A 40 8.94 11.78 15.26
C ALA A 40 9.50 13.07 15.87
N SER A 41 10.80 13.32 15.68
CA SER A 41 11.47 14.46 16.28
C SER A 41 11.51 15.67 15.33
N PRO A 42 11.00 16.85 15.75
CA PRO A 42 11.09 18.07 14.96
C PRO A 42 12.51 18.45 14.56
N SER A 43 13.51 18.19 15.41
CA SER A 43 14.93 18.51 15.14
C SER A 43 15.53 17.67 13.99
N HIS A 44 14.88 16.57 13.63
CA HIS A 44 15.28 15.69 12.53
C HIS A 44 14.47 15.94 11.24
N ARG A 45 13.49 16.85 11.26
CA ARG A 45 12.73 17.25 10.05
C ARG A 45 13.56 18.18 9.18
N GLY A 46 13.24 18.24 7.89
CA GLY A 46 13.92 19.15 6.95
C GLY A 46 15.37 18.77 6.62
N ARG A 47 15.83 17.57 7.01
CA ARG A 47 17.21 17.08 6.79
C ARG A 47 17.32 16.01 5.70
N GLY A 48 16.28 15.85 4.88
CA GLY A 48 16.26 14.84 3.81
C GLY A 48 15.90 13.41 4.25
N TYR A 49 15.82 13.11 5.56
CA TYR A 49 15.49 11.74 6.00
C TYR A 49 14.16 11.21 5.46
N GLY A 50 13.13 12.06 5.40
CA GLY A 50 11.83 11.66 4.84
C GLY A 50 11.92 11.29 3.35
N ARG A 51 12.77 12.00 2.59
CA ARG A 51 13.04 11.71 1.18
C ARG A 51 13.80 10.40 1.02
N ALA A 52 14.90 10.23 1.75
CA ALA A 52 15.69 9.00 1.70
C ALA A 52 14.88 7.76 2.12
N ALA A 53 14.06 7.89 3.17
CA ALA A 53 13.18 6.81 3.63
C ALA A 53 12.12 6.46 2.58
N LEU A 54 11.44 7.46 2.00
CA LEU A 54 10.43 7.23 0.97
C LEU A 54 11.05 6.64 -0.31
N GLU A 55 12.23 7.11 -0.72
CA GLU A 55 12.96 6.57 -1.87
C GLU A 55 13.31 5.10 -1.70
N LEU A 56 13.93 4.76 -0.57
CA LEU A 56 14.28 3.37 -0.24
C LEU A 56 13.03 2.49 -0.15
N PHE A 57 11.97 2.98 0.47
CA PHE A 57 10.73 2.22 0.66
C PHE A 57 10.00 1.98 -0.67
N MET A 58 9.89 2.98 -1.53
CA MET A 58 9.28 2.80 -2.86
C MET A 58 10.13 1.86 -3.74
N ALA A 59 11.46 1.89 -3.63
CA ALA A 59 12.35 0.95 -4.31
C ALA A 59 12.20 -0.48 -3.76
N TYR A 60 12.05 -0.64 -2.44
CA TYR A 60 11.75 -1.92 -1.80
C TYR A 60 10.41 -2.48 -2.29
N ILE A 61 9.34 -1.66 -2.28
CA ILE A 61 8.03 -2.08 -2.76
C ILE A 61 8.11 -2.49 -4.23
N LYS A 62 8.74 -1.69 -5.11
CA LYS A 62 8.90 -2.02 -6.54
C LYS A 62 9.58 -3.38 -6.74
N THR A 63 10.59 -3.68 -5.93
CA THR A 63 11.38 -4.92 -6.03
C THR A 63 10.63 -6.14 -5.49
N ASN A 64 9.76 -5.97 -4.49
CA ASN A 64 9.14 -7.07 -3.74
C ASN A 64 7.61 -7.09 -3.85
N ILE A 65 7.01 -6.37 -4.82
CA ILE A 65 5.55 -6.20 -4.87
C ILE A 65 4.82 -7.54 -5.04
N ASP A 66 5.38 -8.46 -5.83
CA ASP A 66 4.80 -9.78 -6.07
C ASP A 66 4.73 -10.60 -4.77
N ASP A 67 5.81 -10.62 -3.99
CA ASP A 67 5.86 -11.31 -2.69
C ASP A 67 4.90 -10.67 -1.68
N ILE A 68 4.84 -9.33 -1.64
CA ILE A 68 3.91 -8.58 -0.77
C ILE A 68 2.46 -8.96 -1.11
N PHE A 69 2.15 -9.09 -2.40
CA PHE A 69 0.82 -9.45 -2.87
C PHE A 69 0.48 -10.92 -2.66
N GLU A 70 1.45 -11.82 -2.78
CA GLU A 70 1.29 -13.22 -2.43
C GLU A 70 0.99 -13.38 -0.92
N GLU A 71 1.68 -12.62 -0.06
CA GLU A 71 1.40 -12.61 1.38
C GLU A 71 0.02 -12.03 1.68
N TYR A 72 -0.33 -10.88 1.09
CA TYR A 72 -1.64 -10.25 1.27
C TYR A 72 -2.80 -11.14 0.81
N ALA A 73 -2.63 -11.86 -0.30
CA ALA A 73 -3.66 -12.74 -0.85
C ALA A 73 -4.00 -13.93 0.07
N LYS A 74 -3.07 -14.39 0.91
CA LYS A 74 -3.30 -15.50 1.85
C LYS A 74 -4.41 -15.17 2.85
N ASP A 75 -4.42 -13.93 3.34
CA ASP A 75 -5.46 -13.46 4.27
C ASP A 75 -6.84 -13.29 3.61
N LEU A 76 -6.91 -13.20 2.28
CA LEU A 76 -8.17 -13.14 1.53
C LEU A 76 -8.76 -14.54 1.26
N THR A 77 -7.94 -15.59 1.31
CA THR A 77 -8.35 -16.98 1.04
C THR A 77 -8.88 -17.74 2.25
N ASP A 78 -8.74 -17.20 3.46
CA ASP A 78 -9.37 -17.76 4.64
C ASP A 78 -10.84 -17.28 4.74
N PRO A 79 -11.84 -18.19 4.78
CA PRO A 79 -13.20 -17.78 5.04
C PRO A 79 -13.25 -17.08 6.41
N PRO A 80 -14.04 -16.01 6.58
CA PRO A 80 -14.21 -15.38 7.88
C PRO A 80 -14.69 -16.48 8.83
N THR A 81 -13.83 -16.86 9.79
CA THR A 81 -14.26 -17.67 10.93
C THR A 81 -15.47 -16.96 11.48
N GLN A 82 -16.67 -17.55 11.34
CA GLN A 82 -17.89 -16.97 11.89
C GLN A 82 -17.66 -16.83 13.39
N GLY A 83 -17.28 -15.62 13.81
CA GLY A 83 -17.03 -15.27 15.19
C GLY A 83 -18.36 -15.36 15.91
N ASN A 84 -18.57 -16.45 16.65
CA ASN A 84 -19.56 -16.49 17.70
C ASN A 84 -19.20 -15.36 18.69
N PRO A 85 -20.08 -14.38 18.96
CA PRO A 85 -19.73 -13.12 19.65
C PRO A 85 -19.36 -13.27 21.14
N ALA A 86 -19.12 -14.50 21.62
CA ALA A 86 -18.87 -14.80 23.03
C ALA A 86 -17.39 -14.82 23.44
N ASN A 87 -16.42 -14.74 22.52
CA ASN A 87 -15.00 -14.74 22.88
C ASN A 87 -14.24 -13.54 22.27
N PRO A 88 -13.64 -12.65 23.07
CA PRO A 88 -12.74 -11.61 22.56
C PRO A 88 -11.45 -12.25 22.00
N PRO A 89 -10.72 -11.54 21.11
CA PRO A 89 -9.54 -12.09 20.45
C PRO A 89 -8.47 -12.45 21.49
N SER A 90 -8.26 -13.75 21.63
CA SER A 90 -7.16 -14.29 22.43
C SER A 90 -5.89 -14.16 21.63
N GLN A 91 -4.88 -13.55 22.23
CA GLN A 91 -3.54 -13.39 21.68
C GLN A 91 -3.02 -14.73 21.17
N SER A 92 -2.40 -14.68 19.98
CA SER A 92 -1.81 -15.81 19.26
C SER A 92 -0.89 -16.64 20.16
N ASN A 93 -1.31 -17.87 20.45
CA ASN A 93 -0.44 -18.90 21.01
C ASN A 93 -0.20 -19.96 19.94
N THR A 94 1.02 -19.96 19.39
CA THR A 94 1.54 -20.97 18.47
C THR A 94 1.72 -22.31 19.18
N GLN A 95 0.94 -23.32 18.80
CA GLN A 95 1.34 -24.73 18.89
C GLN A 95 0.63 -25.55 17.81
N GLY A 96 1.44 -26.24 17.01
CA GLY A 96 1.05 -26.81 15.73
C GLY A 96 0.01 -27.93 15.81
N SER A 97 -0.79 -28.02 14.74
CA SER A 97 -1.61 -29.18 14.44
C SER A 97 -1.38 -29.56 12.98
N VAL A 98 -0.70 -30.69 12.79
CA VAL A 98 -0.44 -31.33 11.50
C VAL A 98 -1.78 -31.66 10.84
N HIS A 99 -2.11 -30.97 9.75
CA HIS A 99 -3.24 -31.34 8.88
C HIS A 99 -2.71 -32.12 7.66
N GLN A 100 -3.30 -33.28 7.42
CA GLN A 100 -3.09 -34.12 6.23
C GLN A 100 -3.57 -33.42 4.95
N PRO A 101 -2.95 -33.70 3.79
CA PRO A 101 -3.28 -33.03 2.54
C PRO A 101 -4.58 -33.60 1.93
N GLY A 102 -5.63 -32.78 1.90
CA GLY A 102 -6.76 -32.96 0.99
C GLY A 102 -6.40 -32.41 -0.39
N GLU A 103 -6.84 -33.09 -1.45
CA GLU A 103 -6.56 -32.75 -2.85
C GLU A 103 -7.04 -31.34 -3.25
N PRO A 104 -6.33 -30.66 -4.20
CA PRO A 104 -6.59 -29.27 -4.52
C PRO A 104 -7.83 -29.16 -5.42
N ASN A 105 -8.90 -28.57 -4.91
CA ASN A 105 -9.90 -27.93 -5.77
C ASN A 105 -9.22 -26.70 -6.39
N GLY A 106 -8.45 -26.94 -7.47
CA GLY A 106 -7.52 -26.01 -8.09
C GLY A 106 -8.18 -24.91 -8.90
N VAL A 107 -8.80 -23.96 -8.21
CA VAL A 107 -8.92 -22.60 -8.73
C VAL A 107 -7.68 -21.86 -8.22
N ALA A 108 -6.77 -21.51 -9.12
CA ALA A 108 -5.67 -20.61 -8.76
C ALA A 108 -6.27 -19.31 -8.18
N PRO A 109 -5.77 -18.81 -7.04
CA PRO A 109 -6.29 -17.57 -6.47
C PRO A 109 -6.18 -16.45 -7.51
N SER A 110 -7.21 -15.60 -7.60
CA SER A 110 -7.16 -14.42 -8.46
C SER A 110 -5.94 -13.57 -8.09
N PRO A 111 -5.14 -13.09 -9.06
CA PRO A 111 -3.99 -12.24 -8.78
C PRO A 111 -4.42 -10.94 -8.08
N VAL A 112 -3.59 -10.41 -7.20
CA VAL A 112 -3.77 -9.08 -6.60
C VAL A 112 -3.05 -8.06 -7.48
N GLU A 113 -3.71 -6.96 -7.80
CA GLU A 113 -3.12 -5.89 -8.61
C GLU A 113 -3.24 -4.53 -7.91
N LEU A 114 -2.19 -3.70 -8.00
CA LEU A 114 -2.18 -2.36 -7.43
C LEU A 114 -2.85 -1.37 -8.38
N SER A 115 -3.96 -0.76 -7.97
CA SER A 115 -4.59 0.32 -8.73
C SER A 115 -3.73 1.58 -8.72
N TYR A 116 -3.33 2.03 -7.52
CA TYR A 116 -2.45 3.18 -7.31
C TYR A 116 -1.91 3.23 -5.88
N PHE A 117 -0.82 3.97 -5.70
CA PHE A 117 -0.42 4.44 -4.37
C PHE A 117 -1.22 5.69 -4.00
N ARG A 118 -1.57 5.82 -2.71
CA ARG A 118 -2.13 7.05 -2.16
C ARG A 118 -1.39 7.51 -0.91
N ALA A 119 -1.48 8.79 -0.60
CA ALA A 119 -1.09 9.35 0.69
C ALA A 119 -2.16 10.35 1.14
N ARG A 120 -2.58 10.26 2.40
CA ARG A 120 -3.48 11.21 3.05
C ARG A 120 -2.67 12.09 3.98
N ILE A 121 -2.69 13.40 3.73
CA ILE A 121 -1.82 14.34 4.41
C ILE A 121 -2.65 15.53 4.87
N LYS A 122 -2.46 15.99 6.12
CA LYS A 122 -3.05 17.24 6.59
C LYS A 122 -2.74 18.39 5.61
N HIS A 123 -3.77 19.12 5.21
CA HIS A 123 -3.70 20.14 4.14
C HIS A 123 -2.68 21.26 4.38
N ASP A 124 -2.31 21.50 5.64
CA ASP A 124 -1.36 22.51 6.10
C ASP A 124 0.05 21.92 6.31
N ASN A 125 0.22 20.60 6.20
CA ASN A 125 1.52 19.96 6.19
C ASN A 125 2.16 20.06 4.79
N ILE A 126 2.51 21.29 4.41
CA ILE A 126 3.10 21.64 3.11
C ILE A 126 4.41 20.88 2.85
N ALA A 127 5.18 20.60 3.91
CA ALA A 127 6.44 19.87 3.78
C ALA A 127 6.23 18.43 3.28
N SER A 128 5.29 17.69 3.88
CA SER A 128 4.96 16.34 3.43
C SER A 128 4.26 16.36 2.07
N ILE A 129 3.38 17.33 1.79
CA ILE A 129 2.74 17.45 0.47
C ILE A 129 3.81 17.59 -0.63
N ARG A 130 4.74 18.55 -0.48
CA ARG A 130 5.85 18.75 -1.44
C ARG A 130 6.76 17.54 -1.56
N LEU A 131 6.98 16.84 -0.46
CA LEU A 131 7.76 15.60 -0.47
C LEU A 131 7.09 14.59 -1.40
N PHE A 132 5.83 14.23 -1.18
CA PHE A 132 5.14 13.25 -2.02
C PHE A 132 4.97 13.72 -3.47
N GLU A 133 4.69 15.01 -3.71
CA GLU A 133 4.66 15.58 -5.07
C GLU A 133 6.00 15.41 -5.81
N SER A 134 7.13 15.54 -5.11
CA SER A 134 8.46 15.30 -5.70
C SER A 134 8.70 13.85 -6.13
N PHE A 135 7.94 12.90 -5.58
CA PHE A 135 7.92 11.48 -6.00
C PHE A 135 6.84 11.18 -7.06
N GLY A 136 6.23 12.22 -7.66
CA GLY A 136 5.26 12.08 -8.74
C GLY A 136 3.84 11.80 -8.28
N PHE A 137 3.55 11.92 -6.97
CA PHE A 137 2.16 11.92 -6.51
C PHE A 137 1.46 13.22 -6.94
N ARG A 138 0.18 13.13 -7.25
CA ARG A 138 -0.65 14.27 -7.66
C ARG A 138 -1.88 14.35 -6.79
N ARG A 139 -2.30 15.58 -6.48
CA ARG A 139 -3.51 15.81 -5.70
C ARG A 139 -4.75 15.40 -6.46
N VAL A 140 -5.65 14.70 -5.78
CA VAL A 140 -6.94 14.28 -6.32
C VAL A 140 -8.04 14.80 -5.41
N GLY A 141 -9.00 15.51 -5.99
CA GLY A 141 -10.12 16.09 -5.27
C GLY A 141 -9.78 17.27 -4.35
N GLU A 142 -10.77 17.65 -3.55
CA GLU A 142 -10.69 18.74 -2.60
C GLU A 142 -10.20 18.30 -1.21
N VAL A 143 -10.00 19.26 -0.30
CA VAL A 143 -9.70 18.95 1.10
C VAL A 143 -10.92 18.27 1.72
N ASN A 144 -10.73 17.11 2.34
CA ASN A 144 -11.82 16.37 2.97
C ASN A 144 -12.26 17.00 4.32
N TYR A 145 -13.31 16.46 4.93
CA TYR A 145 -13.82 16.89 6.25
C TYR A 145 -12.75 16.90 7.35
N PHE A 146 -11.79 15.99 7.29
CA PHE A 146 -10.67 15.87 8.25
C PHE A 146 -9.51 16.83 7.97
N ARG A 147 -9.70 17.76 7.04
CA ARG A 147 -8.68 18.72 6.59
C ARG A 147 -7.45 18.05 6.00
N GLU A 148 -7.66 16.96 5.28
CA GLU A 148 -6.60 16.23 4.57
C GLU A 148 -6.77 16.37 3.07
N VAL A 149 -5.63 16.38 2.37
CA VAL A 149 -5.55 16.21 0.92
C VAL A 149 -5.21 14.77 0.62
N GLU A 150 -5.78 14.24 -0.45
CA GLU A 150 -5.40 12.95 -1.01
C GLU A 150 -4.46 13.17 -2.20
N LEU A 151 -3.33 12.48 -2.17
CA LEU A 151 -2.33 12.46 -3.23
C LEU A 151 -2.26 11.04 -3.79
N ARG A 152 -2.31 10.86 -5.11
CA ARG A 152 -2.25 9.55 -5.77
C ARG A 152 -1.08 9.44 -6.75
N ARG A 153 -0.55 8.25 -6.94
CA ARG A 153 0.45 7.90 -7.96
C ARG A 153 0.13 6.54 -8.58
N ASN A 154 -0.08 6.50 -9.89
CA ASN A 154 -0.35 5.26 -10.63
C ASN A 154 0.93 4.47 -10.94
N LEU A 155 0.81 3.16 -11.16
CA LEU A 155 1.93 2.26 -11.46
C LEU A 155 2.49 2.42 -12.88
N GLU A 156 1.65 2.75 -13.86
CA GLU A 156 2.08 2.97 -15.25
C GLU A 156 3.15 4.06 -15.39
N TRP A 157 3.18 5.04 -14.46
CA TRP A 157 4.21 6.08 -14.40
C TRP A 157 5.50 5.68 -13.67
N MET A 158 5.64 4.42 -13.27
CA MET A 158 6.90 3.86 -12.75
C MET A 158 7.81 3.29 -13.84
N GLY A 159 7.33 3.24 -15.09
CA GLY A 159 8.04 2.68 -16.25
C GLY A 159 8.97 3.64 -17.01
N ASP A 160 8.67 4.95 -17.05
CA ASP A 160 9.35 5.87 -18.00
C ASP A 160 10.23 6.96 -17.37
N ARG A 161 10.61 6.79 -16.10
CA ARG A 161 11.77 7.49 -15.57
C ARG A 161 12.67 6.49 -14.90
N GLU A 162 13.73 6.11 -15.59
CA GLU A 162 15.01 5.91 -14.94
C GLU A 162 15.11 6.93 -13.80
N MET A 163 15.41 6.46 -12.58
CA MET A 163 15.94 7.33 -11.54
C MET A 163 17.37 7.82 -11.91
N ASP A 164 17.61 8.12 -13.19
CA ASP A 164 18.78 8.82 -13.68
C ASP A 164 18.50 10.31 -13.53
N GLY A 165 19.15 10.94 -12.56
CA GLY A 165 19.20 12.40 -12.50
C GLY A 165 19.17 13.07 -11.14
N PHE A 166 19.23 12.34 -10.01
CA PHE A 166 19.60 12.98 -8.74
C PHE A 166 21.11 12.89 -8.56
N GLU A 167 21.81 13.68 -9.37
CA GLU A 167 23.19 14.06 -9.12
C GLU A 167 23.25 14.73 -7.73
N THR A 168 23.91 14.05 -6.79
CA THR A 168 24.25 14.58 -5.47
C THR A 168 25.16 15.79 -5.64
N ALA A 169 24.59 16.98 -5.78
CA ALA A 169 25.29 18.22 -5.52
C ALA A 169 25.16 18.54 -4.02
N TYR A 170 26.06 17.95 -3.22
CA TYR A 170 26.48 18.58 -1.98
C TYR A 170 27.50 19.67 -2.36
N VAL A 171 27.10 20.94 -2.25
CA VAL A 171 28.01 22.07 -2.01
C VAL A 171 27.41 22.95 -0.93
#